data_AF-A0A973SJ20-F1
#
_entry.id   AF-A0A973SJ20-F1
#
_cell.length_a   1.000
_cell.length_b   1.000
_cell.length_c   1.000
_cell.angle_alpha   90.00
_cell.angle_beta   90.00
_cell.angle_gamma   90.00
#
_symmetry.space_group_name_H-M   'P 1'
#
loop_
_entity.id
_entity.type
_entity.pdbx_description
1 polymer ?
#
loop_
_entity_poly.entity_id
_entity_poly.type
_entity_poly.pdbx_seq_one_letter_code
_entity_poly.pdbx_strand_id
1 'polypeptide(L)'
;MAEAQLDPAFAPVFQEWTDQRRAVVKAIFARAAARKELAAGTDIDHAVDVVFGVFWYRLLLGHAPLEPAEASAHIEVLLRGIGGSPP
;
A
#
# COMPACT_ATOMS: atom_id res chain seq x y z
N MET A 1 -10.34 -5.41 -9.49
CA MET A 1 -9.04 -5.91 -9.99
C MET A 1 -9.24 -6.69 -11.27
N ALA A 2 -9.56 -7.99 -11.22
CA ALA A 2 -9.73 -8.81 -12.42
C ALA A 2 -10.79 -8.26 -13.38
N GLU A 3 -11.99 -7.96 -12.88
CA GLU A 3 -13.07 -7.38 -13.69
C GLU A 3 -12.66 -6.05 -14.34
N ALA A 4 -11.90 -5.21 -13.63
CA ALA A 4 -11.43 -3.93 -14.15
C ALA A 4 -10.40 -4.07 -15.29
N GLN A 5 -9.85 -5.26 -15.51
CA GLN A 5 -9.00 -5.56 -16.67
C GLN A 5 -9.80 -6.08 -17.86
N LEU A 6 -11.03 -6.55 -17.63
CA LEU A 6 -11.86 -7.23 -18.63
C LEU A 6 -13.03 -6.35 -19.10
N ASP A 7 -13.55 -5.49 -18.22
CA ASP A 7 -14.65 -4.57 -18.49
C ASP A 7 -14.16 -3.10 -18.48
N PRO A 8 -14.04 -2.46 -19.67
CA PRO A 8 -13.66 -1.06 -19.79
C PRO A 8 -14.65 -0.09 -19.11
N ALA A 9 -15.92 -0.47 -18.94
CA ALA A 9 -16.91 0.37 -18.26
C ALA A 9 -16.73 0.33 -16.74
N PHE A 10 -16.21 -0.78 -16.20
CA PHE A 10 -15.94 -0.92 -14.76
C PHE A 10 -14.60 -0.31 -14.35
N ALA A 11 -13.62 -0.23 -15.24
CA ALA A 11 -12.28 0.26 -14.94
C ALA A 11 -12.24 1.65 -14.25
N PRO A 12 -12.97 2.68 -14.72
CA PRO A 12 -12.95 4.00 -14.08
C PRO A 12 -13.51 4.00 -12.65
N VAL A 13 -14.59 3.24 -12.42
CA VAL A 13 -15.21 3.10 -11.10
C VAL A 13 -14.25 2.41 -10.13
N PHE A 14 -13.57 1.36 -10.60
CA PHE A 14 -12.56 0.67 -9.81
C PHE A 14 -11.36 1.57 -9.49
N GLN A 15 -10.90 2.38 -10.45
CA GLN A 15 -9.82 3.35 -10.27
C GLN A 15 -10.16 4.38 -9.19
N GLU A 16 -11.32 5.03 -9.30
CA GLU A 16 -11.77 6.02 -8.30
C GLU A 16 -11.83 5.39 -6.90
N TRP A 17 -12.40 4.19 -6.80
CA TRP A 17 -12.48 3.45 -5.55
C TRP A 17 -11.10 3.10 -4.97
N THR A 18 -10.11 2.76 -5.81
CA THR A 18 -8.73 2.54 -5.36
C THR A 18 -8.05 3.83 -4.94
N ASP A 19 -8.25 4.92 -5.67
CA ASP A 19 -7.60 6.21 -5.39
C ASP A 19 -8.03 6.78 -4.05
N GLN A 20 -9.32 6.66 -3.69
CA GLN A 20 -9.82 7.05 -2.36
C GLN A 20 -9.09 6.31 -1.23
N ARG A 21 -8.79 5.02 -1.41
CA ARG A 21 -8.06 4.22 -0.41
C ARG A 21 -6.58 4.58 -0.38
N ARG A 22 -5.97 4.80 -1.54
CA ARG A 22 -4.58 5.25 -1.65
C ARG A 22 -4.39 6.60 -0.97
N ALA A 23 -5.34 7.53 -1.12
CA ALA A 23 -5.29 8.85 -0.49
C ALA A 23 -5.20 8.76 1.05
N VAL A 24 -5.92 7.83 1.67
CA VAL A 24 -5.89 7.62 3.13
C VAL A 24 -4.49 7.19 3.59
N VAL A 25 -3.90 6.19 2.94
CA VAL A 25 -2.55 5.69 3.28
C VAL A 25 -1.49 6.75 2.99
N LYS A 26 -1.60 7.46 1.85
CA LYS A 26 -0.73 8.57 1.48
C LYS A 26 -0.74 9.67 2.54
N ALA A 27 -1.91 10.01 3.08
CA ALA A 27 -2.02 11.00 4.15
C ALA A 27 -1.32 10.55 5.45
N ILE A 28 -1.30 9.25 5.75
CA ILE A 28 -0.58 8.70 6.91
C ILE A 28 0.93 8.88 6.72
N PHE A 29 1.47 8.47 5.56
CA PHE A 29 2.89 8.62 5.24
C PHE A 29 3.32 10.09 5.16
N ALA A 30 2.49 10.97 4.60
CA ALA A 30 2.76 12.41 4.57
C ALA A 30 2.92 13.00 5.98
N ARG A 31 2.08 12.59 6.94
CA ARG A 31 2.23 12.99 8.34
C ARG A 31 3.50 12.43 8.97
N ALA A 32 3.89 11.19 8.67
CA ALA A 32 5.15 10.60 9.15
C ALA A 32 6.38 11.33 8.58
N ALA A 33 6.36 11.68 7.30
CA ALA A 33 7.40 12.50 6.67
C ALA A 33 7.53 13.88 7.34
N ALA A 34 6.40 14.55 7.62
CA ALA A 34 6.40 15.84 8.32
C ALA A 34 6.99 15.74 9.74
N ARG A 35 6.82 14.60 10.42
CA ARG A 35 7.44 14.31 11.72
C ARG A 35 8.90 13.82 11.63
N LYS A 36 9.45 13.69 10.42
CA LYS A 36 10.80 13.15 10.15
C LYS A 36 10.97 11.69 10.63
N GLU A 37 9.89 10.91 10.59
CA GLU A 37 9.90 9.48 10.90
C GLU A 37 10.26 8.62 9.68
N LEU A 38 10.26 9.20 8.49
CA LEU A 38 10.69 8.57 7.24
C LEU A 38 12.06 9.12 6.83
N ALA A 39 12.84 8.31 6.11
CA ALA A 39 14.10 8.74 5.53
C ALA A 39 13.87 9.91 4.55
N ALA A 40 14.85 10.81 4.45
CA ALA A 40 14.80 11.88 3.46
C ALA A 40 14.77 11.27 2.04
N GLY A 41 13.82 11.73 1.21
CA GLY A 41 13.66 11.21 -0.15
C GLY A 41 12.86 9.91 -0.26
N THR A 42 12.24 9.40 0.81
CA THR A 42 11.29 8.28 0.71
C THR A 42 10.20 8.59 -0.32
N ASP A 43 10.07 7.71 -1.31
CA ASP A 43 8.96 7.75 -2.27
C ASP A 43 7.67 7.26 -1.59
N ILE A 44 6.80 8.23 -1.26
CA ILE A 44 5.53 7.97 -0.58
C ILE A 44 4.58 7.20 -1.49
N ASP A 45 4.56 7.47 -2.80
CA ASP A 45 3.65 6.81 -3.72
C ASP A 45 4.03 5.33 -3.89
N HIS A 46 5.34 5.05 -3.98
CA HIS A 46 5.85 3.69 -3.93
C HIS A 46 5.55 3.00 -2.58
N ALA A 47 5.69 3.71 -1.46
CA ALA A 47 5.34 3.15 -0.15
C ALA A 47 3.87 2.72 -0.07
N VAL A 48 2.97 3.51 -0.65
CA VAL A 48 1.54 3.16 -0.78
C VAL A 48 1.35 1.93 -1.66
N ASP A 49 2.08 1.80 -2.77
CA ASP A 49 2.05 0.61 -3.62
C ASP A 49 2.43 -0.66 -2.86
N VAL A 50 3.49 -0.61 -2.04
CA VAL A 50 3.94 -1.77 -1.26
C VAL A 50 2.89 -2.19 -0.23
N VAL A 51 2.23 -1.24 0.44
CA VAL A 51 1.14 -1.54 1.39
C VAL A 51 0.02 -2.33 0.70
N PHE A 52 -0.45 -1.84 -0.45
CA PHE A 52 -1.54 -2.49 -1.16
C PHE A 52 -1.10 -3.77 -1.89
N GLY A 53 0.15 -3.86 -2.32
CA GLY A 53 0.69 -5.02 -3.03
C GLY A 53 0.58 -6.31 -2.21
N VAL A 54 1.01 -6.27 -0.94
CA VAL A 54 0.89 -7.43 -0.03
C VAL A 54 -0.58 -7.81 0.19
N PHE A 55 -1.43 -6.80 0.44
CA PHE A 55 -2.87 -7.00 0.65
C PHE A 55 -3.52 -7.66 -0.57
N TRP A 56 -3.31 -7.11 -1.77
CA TRP A 56 -3.90 -7.63 -3.01
C TRP A 56 -3.37 -9.01 -3.38
N TYR A 57 -2.06 -9.25 -3.25
CA TYR A 57 -1.45 -10.53 -3.59
C TYR A 57 -2.02 -11.67 -2.73
N ARG A 58 -2.15 -11.44 -1.41
CA ARG A 58 -2.76 -12.42 -0.49
C ARG A 58 -4.25 -12.57 -0.72
N LEU A 59 -4.99 -11.47 -0.90
CA LEU A 59 -6.43 -11.50 -1.14
C LEU A 59 -6.79 -12.25 -2.43
N LEU A 60 -6.06 -12.02 -3.52
CA LEU A 60 -6.37 -12.60 -4.83
C LEU A 60 -5.99 -14.09 -4.92
N LEU A 61 -4.85 -14.48 -4.34
CA LEU A 61 -4.36 -15.85 -4.44
C LEU A 61 -4.84 -16.73 -3.28
N GLY A 62 -5.26 -16.15 -2.16
CA GLY A 62 -5.67 -16.89 -0.96
C GLY A 62 -4.59 -17.80 -0.37
N HIS A 63 -3.32 -17.60 -0.76
CA HIS A 63 -2.22 -18.50 -0.40
C HIS A 63 -1.68 -18.29 1.02
N ALA A 64 -2.04 -17.20 1.68
CA ALA A 64 -1.62 -16.87 3.04
C ALA A 64 -2.72 -16.07 3.77
N PRO A 65 -2.77 -16.13 5.11
CA PRO A 65 -3.74 -15.37 5.90
C PRO A 65 -3.62 -13.86 5.70
N LEU A 66 -4.74 -13.18 5.89
CA LEU A 66 -4.86 -11.72 5.83
C LEU A 66 -5.76 -11.26 6.99
N GLU A 67 -5.39 -11.67 8.20
CA GLU A 67 -6.18 -11.38 9.40
C GLU A 67 -5.83 -10.00 9.96
N PRO A 68 -6.79 -9.25 10.51
CA PRO A 68 -6.51 -7.95 11.13
C PRO A 68 -5.41 -7.99 12.20
N ALA A 69 -5.26 -9.14 12.88
CA ALA A 69 -4.21 -9.37 13.88
C ALA A 69 -2.78 -9.34 13.30
N GLU A 70 -2.62 -9.61 12.00
CA GLU A 70 -1.30 -9.67 11.33
C GLU A 70 -0.87 -8.31 10.74
N ALA A 71 -1.79 -7.33 10.70
CA ALA A 71 -1.56 -6.03 10.05
C ALA A 71 -0.29 -5.33 10.55
N SER A 72 -0.06 -5.32 11.87
CA SER A 72 1.12 -4.69 12.46
C SER A 72 2.43 -5.33 11.97
N ALA A 73 2.49 -6.66 11.88
CA ALA A 73 3.67 -7.37 11.42
C ALA A 73 3.97 -7.05 9.94
N HIS A 74 2.94 -6.95 9.09
CA HIS A 74 3.11 -6.55 7.69
C HIS A 74 3.68 -5.15 7.54
N ILE A 75 3.17 -4.20 8.33
CA ILE A 75 3.64 -2.82 8.30
C ILE A 75 5.07 -2.69 8.86
N GLU A 76 5.43 -3.45 9.90
CA GLU A 76 6.80 -3.45 10.42
C GLU A 76 7.83 -3.91 9.37
N VAL A 77 7.54 -5.00 8.65
CA VAL A 77 8.41 -5.49 7.58
C VAL A 77 8.55 -4.45 6.47
N LEU A 78 7.44 -3.84 6.08
CA LEU A 78 7.42 -2.78 5.08
C LEU A 78 8.25 -1.57 5.51
N LEU A 79 8.07 -1.08 6.74
CA LEU A 79 8.81 0.08 7.24
C LEU A 79 10.32 -0.18 7.32
N ARG A 80 10.73 -1.40 7.68
CA ARG A 80 12.15 -1.79 7.63
C ARG A 80 12.71 -1.77 6.20
N GLY A 81 11.92 -2.18 5.21
CA GLY A 81 12.31 -2.18 3.80
C GLY A 81 12.37 -0.77 3.18
N ILE A 82 11.45 0.12 3.56
CA ILE A 82 11.37 1.50 3.03
C ILE A 82 12.35 2.45 3.72
N GLY A 83 12.67 2.19 5.00
CA GLY A 83 13.66 2.95 5.76
C GLY A 83 15.11 2.54 5.50
N GLY A 84 15.34 1.47 4.73
CA GLY A 84 16.66 0.91 4.49
C GLY A 84 17.23 1.27 3.12
N SER A 85 18.17 2.22 3.08
CA SER A 85 19.25 2.19 2.09
C SER A 85 20.59 2.21 2.84
N PRO A 86 21.53 1.28 2.57
CA PRO A 86 22.90 1.41 3.05
C PRO A 86 23.60 2.61 2.36
N PRO A 87 24.71 3.12 2.93
CA PRO A 87 25.40 4.35 2.53
C PRO A 87 25.99 4.31 1.11
#